data_AF-A0A1F5B2T3-F1
#
_entry.id   AF-A0A1F5B2T3-F1
#
_cell.length_a   1.000
_cell.length_b   1.000
_cell.length_c   1.000
_cell.angle_alpha   90.00
_cell.angle_beta   90.00
_cell.angle_gamma   90.00
#
_symmetry.space_group_name_H-M   'P 1'
#
loop_
_entity.id
_entity.type
_entity.pdbx_description
1 polymer ?
#
loop_
_entity_poly.entity_id
_entity_poly.type
_entity_poly.pdbx_seq_one_letter_code
_entity_poly.pdbx_strand_id
1 'polypeptide(L)'
;MKRYILLAIFLALILLITPNFGLGATSAEIQSQIQALMAQIQSLQQQIAQLQSQRDNIREWCHTFNTNLMIGNTGDEVSALQTALQKEGFSISNDNIAKSGGTPMVAYSLPANFGESTASAITGFQEKYRAEVLTPVGLKYGTGYVGKSTRAKLNKLYGCGITTPKPEGVGYLDIEPSSASIAVGESKNFQVFYQPPMPKCPEGAYCAQVMPARFPVTATWISSNPKVAAVSWKPIPCSSSVPSTNAGCFDFTTTVVIGVGTGMTELKATYTISSDVVLYATAKVTIGPVSSVPSITILSPNGGENISLGQSNNISWSLSGDTNQVNFIALWLLKNDQQVGWVTSKFGNISSIVDSYVWDGYYTDSASQTRKTPDTGSGYKIKVIAYGKFDKEITRDQSNAPFSIVGETSSTNIAPKIIGIPAIPSSIQPNQSILFSWNAMDADGDNLSWSVNWGDGTGSAGACVIPTPNLSIVSNPGTNFTAFHSWSQAGIYKVQVSVSDCNGGSDTNTFNVTVIGASGTNIQSTQ
;
A
#
# COMPACT_ATOMS: atom_id res chain seq x y z
N MET A 1 -34.56 19.04 -3.72
CA MET A 1 -34.32 20.00 -4.83
C MET A 1 -32.85 20.36 -5.04
N LYS A 2 -31.99 20.51 -4.02
CA LYS A 2 -30.55 20.85 -4.22
C LYS A 2 -29.65 19.73 -4.79
N ARG A 3 -30.05 18.46 -4.74
CA ARG A 3 -29.27 17.33 -5.34
C ARG A 3 -29.47 17.13 -6.84
N TYR A 4 -30.55 17.66 -7.42
CA TYR A 4 -30.82 17.56 -8.87
C TYR A 4 -30.25 18.74 -9.66
N ILE A 5 -29.92 19.85 -8.99
CA ILE A 5 -29.28 21.02 -9.62
C ILE A 5 -27.78 20.77 -9.86
N LEU A 6 -27.11 20.03 -8.97
CA LEU A 6 -25.69 19.67 -9.14
C LEU A 6 -25.46 18.59 -10.21
N LEU A 7 -26.41 17.65 -10.39
CA LEU A 7 -26.31 16.65 -11.46
C LEU A 7 -26.54 17.26 -12.85
N ALA A 8 -27.40 18.27 -12.96
CA ALA A 8 -27.65 18.99 -14.21
C ALA A 8 -26.46 19.88 -14.64
N ILE A 9 -25.72 20.44 -13.67
CA ILE A 9 -24.53 21.27 -13.96
C ILE A 9 -23.32 20.40 -14.36
N PHE A 10 -23.21 19.17 -13.84
CA PHE A 10 -22.13 18.25 -14.20
C PHE A 10 -22.36 17.56 -15.56
N LEU A 11 -23.62 17.26 -15.93
CA LEU A 11 -23.94 16.73 -17.27
C LEU A 11 -23.83 17.79 -18.37
N ALA A 12 -24.03 19.07 -18.07
CA ALA A 12 -23.89 20.16 -19.02
C ALA A 12 -22.42 20.54 -19.31
N LEU A 13 -21.47 20.16 -18.44
CA LEU A 13 -20.04 20.47 -18.60
C LEU A 13 -19.25 19.44 -19.43
N ILE A 14 -19.80 18.23 -19.63
CA ILE A 14 -19.16 17.15 -20.40
C ILE A 14 -19.59 17.17 -21.88
N LEU A 15 -20.66 17.91 -22.24
CA LEU A 15 -21.20 17.91 -23.61
C LEU A 15 -20.62 18.99 -24.55
N LEU A 16 -19.54 19.69 -24.17
CA LEU A 16 -18.95 20.77 -24.99
C LEU A 16 -17.48 20.54 -25.40
N ILE A 17 -16.95 19.34 -25.23
CA ILE A 17 -15.62 18.97 -25.76
C ILE A 17 -15.74 17.76 -26.69
N THR A 18 -16.46 17.94 -27.79
CA THR A 18 -16.14 17.19 -29.00
C THR A 18 -15.21 18.06 -29.84
N PRO A 19 -13.96 17.65 -30.11
CA PRO A 19 -13.13 18.37 -31.06
C PRO A 19 -13.75 18.13 -32.45
N ASN A 20 -14.47 19.13 -32.95
CA ASN A 20 -14.66 19.24 -34.38
C ASN A 20 -13.29 19.55 -34.98
N PHE A 21 -12.63 18.54 -35.55
CA PHE A 21 -11.57 18.77 -36.52
C PHE A 21 -12.24 19.26 -37.83
N GLY A 22 -12.73 20.49 -37.78
CA GLY A 22 -13.20 21.26 -38.92
C GLY A 22 -12.17 22.31 -39.30
N LEU A 23 -11.93 22.43 -40.59
CA LEU A 23 -10.90 23.24 -41.25
C LEU A 23 -10.90 24.72 -40.78
N GLY A 24 -9.71 25.22 -40.40
CA GLY A 24 -9.33 26.65 -40.42
C GLY A 24 -9.77 27.53 -39.25
N ALA A 25 -9.03 27.49 -38.13
CA ALA A 25 -9.20 28.46 -37.04
C ALA A 25 -8.79 29.87 -37.50
N THR A 26 -9.66 30.85 -37.31
CA THR A 26 -9.45 32.25 -37.71
C THR A 26 -8.55 33.00 -36.71
N SER A 27 -7.86 34.07 -37.16
CA SER A 27 -6.98 34.87 -36.30
C SER A 27 -7.70 35.52 -35.10
N ALA A 28 -9.02 35.70 -35.17
CA ALA A 28 -9.86 36.19 -34.07
C ALA A 28 -10.07 35.12 -32.98
N GLU A 29 -10.23 33.86 -33.35
CA GLU A 29 -10.39 32.75 -32.39
C GLU A 29 -9.09 32.49 -31.62
N ILE A 30 -7.94 32.61 -32.29
CA ILE A 30 -6.62 32.50 -31.65
C ILE A 30 -6.41 33.66 -30.64
N GLN A 31 -6.82 34.89 -30.96
CA GLN A 31 -6.72 36.02 -30.02
C GLN A 31 -7.64 35.88 -28.80
N SER A 32 -8.84 35.33 -28.99
CA SER A 32 -9.76 35.02 -27.88
C SER A 32 -9.18 33.95 -26.95
N GLN A 33 -8.54 32.91 -27.51
CA GLN A 33 -7.85 31.88 -26.73
C GLN A 33 -6.66 32.46 -25.93
N ILE A 34 -5.89 33.38 -26.51
CA ILE A 34 -4.77 34.05 -25.81
C ILE A 34 -5.29 34.88 -24.63
N GLN A 35 -6.38 35.63 -24.79
CA GLN A 35 -6.98 36.41 -23.69
C GLN A 35 -7.54 35.51 -22.57
N ALA A 36 -8.18 34.40 -22.95
CA ALA A 36 -8.67 33.41 -21.99
C ALA A 36 -7.52 32.79 -21.18
N LEU A 37 -6.41 32.45 -21.83
CA LEU A 37 -5.21 31.94 -21.18
C LEU A 37 -4.57 32.98 -20.25
N MET A 38 -4.52 34.26 -20.63
CA MET A 38 -4.00 35.31 -19.75
C MET A 38 -4.85 35.53 -18.49
N ALA A 39 -6.17 35.51 -18.63
CA ALA A 39 -7.08 35.60 -17.48
C ALA A 39 -6.91 34.39 -16.54
N GLN A 40 -6.68 33.21 -17.11
CA GLN A 40 -6.40 31.99 -16.33
C GLN A 40 -5.06 32.08 -15.59
N ILE A 41 -4.01 32.65 -16.21
CA ILE A 41 -2.71 32.85 -15.55
C ILE A 41 -2.84 33.83 -14.38
N GLN A 42 -3.56 34.95 -14.53
CA GLN A 42 -3.79 35.89 -13.43
C GLN A 42 -4.58 35.26 -12.28
N SER A 43 -5.62 34.49 -12.59
CA SER A 43 -6.39 33.70 -11.62
C SER A 43 -5.48 32.74 -10.83
N LEU A 44 -4.63 31.99 -11.54
CA LEU A 44 -3.70 31.05 -10.91
C LEU A 44 -2.64 31.76 -10.06
N GLN A 45 -2.15 32.92 -10.48
CA GLN A 45 -1.22 33.74 -9.68
C GLN A 45 -1.85 34.23 -8.37
N GLN A 46 -3.11 34.69 -8.41
CA GLN A 46 -3.85 35.08 -7.20
C GLN A 46 -4.09 33.89 -6.27
N GLN A 47 -4.39 32.72 -6.85
CA GLN A 47 -4.59 31.48 -6.10
C GLN A 47 -3.29 31.01 -5.42
N ILE A 48 -2.13 31.16 -6.06
CA ILE A 48 -0.82 30.86 -5.46
C ILE A 48 -0.53 31.82 -4.30
N ALA A 49 -0.81 33.12 -4.43
CA ALA A 49 -0.62 34.08 -3.33
C ALA A 49 -1.52 33.78 -2.12
N GLN A 50 -2.75 33.32 -2.35
CA GLN A 50 -3.66 32.85 -1.29
C GLN A 50 -3.18 31.54 -0.66
N LEU A 51 -2.63 30.61 -1.44
CA LEU A 51 -2.09 29.36 -0.92
C LEU A 51 -0.78 29.58 -0.14
N GLN A 52 0.04 30.57 -0.53
CA GLN A 52 1.24 30.97 0.20
C GLN A 52 0.91 31.62 1.54
N SER A 53 -0.09 32.53 1.59
CA SER A 53 -0.56 33.12 2.86
C SER A 53 -1.28 32.12 3.78
N GLN A 54 -1.87 31.07 3.21
CA GLN A 54 -2.42 29.94 3.97
C GLN A 54 -1.30 29.02 4.50
N ARG A 55 -0.23 28.79 3.73
CA ARG A 55 0.94 28.01 4.19
C ARG A 55 1.60 28.64 5.42
N ASP A 56 1.71 29.97 5.43
CA ASP A 56 2.36 30.71 6.52
C ASP A 56 1.46 30.85 7.78
N ASN A 57 0.16 30.54 7.67
CA ASN A 57 -0.75 30.42 8.82
C ASN A 57 -0.82 28.98 9.40
N ILE A 58 -0.25 27.96 8.73
CA ILE A 58 -0.47 26.54 9.07
C ILE A 58 0.80 25.85 9.64
N ARG A 59 1.98 26.45 9.53
CA ARG A 59 3.09 26.16 10.46
C ARG A 59 3.14 27.28 11.48
N GLU A 60 2.76 27.01 12.72
CA GLU A 60 3.04 27.92 13.81
C GLU A 60 4.56 28.15 13.84
N TRP A 61 4.97 29.35 13.42
CA TRP A 61 6.37 29.72 13.32
C TRP A 61 7.02 29.54 14.69
N CYS A 62 8.11 28.78 14.73
CA CYS A 62 8.90 28.55 15.93
C CYS A 62 10.36 28.92 15.67
N HIS A 63 11.06 29.35 16.72
CA HIS A 63 12.49 29.61 16.73
C HIS A 63 13.04 29.46 18.15
N THR A 64 14.18 28.79 18.28
CA THR A 64 14.89 28.67 19.57
C THR A 64 16.00 29.71 19.62
N PHE A 65 15.77 30.77 20.38
CA PHE A 65 16.70 31.86 20.64
C PHE A 65 17.84 31.41 21.56
N ASN A 66 19.07 31.46 21.05
CA ASN A 66 20.26 31.06 21.82
C ASN A 66 21.25 32.20 22.02
N THR A 67 21.13 33.28 21.24
CA THR A 67 22.13 34.36 21.20
C THR A 67 21.65 35.61 21.92
N ASN A 68 22.52 36.24 22.73
CA ASN A 68 22.22 37.57 23.27
C ASN A 68 22.12 38.58 22.11
N LEU A 69 21.05 39.39 22.07
CA LEU A 69 20.86 40.39 21.02
C LEU A 69 20.77 41.80 21.60
N MET A 70 21.38 42.76 20.89
CA MET A 70 21.40 44.18 21.21
C MET A 70 21.41 45.04 19.95
N ILE A 71 21.27 46.35 20.12
CA ILE A 71 21.34 47.31 19.01
C ILE A 71 22.63 47.11 18.21
N GLY A 72 22.50 47.08 16.89
CA GLY A 72 23.60 46.87 15.94
C GLY A 72 23.81 45.41 15.51
N ASN A 73 23.13 44.44 16.13
CA ASN A 73 23.14 43.07 15.62
C ASN A 73 22.29 42.94 14.35
N THR A 74 22.69 42.04 13.45
CA THR A 74 22.00 41.79 12.18
C THR A 74 21.88 40.29 11.90
N GLY A 75 21.01 39.91 10.95
CA GLY A 75 20.90 38.54 10.45
C GLY A 75 19.67 37.77 10.96
N ASP A 76 19.70 36.46 10.79
CA ASP A 76 18.52 35.59 10.93
C ASP A 76 17.94 35.57 12.35
N GLU A 77 18.80 35.62 13.38
CA GLU A 77 18.35 35.65 14.78
C GLU A 77 17.55 36.93 15.09
N VAL A 78 17.92 38.06 14.46
CA VAL A 78 17.21 39.34 14.59
C VAL A 78 15.89 39.28 13.83
N SER A 79 15.87 38.67 12.64
CA SER A 79 14.64 38.46 11.85
C SER A 79 13.63 37.60 12.62
N ALA A 80 14.11 36.54 13.27
CA ALA A 80 13.31 35.68 14.14
C ALA A 80 12.77 36.46 15.34
N LEU A 81 13.59 37.28 15.98
CA LEU A 81 13.17 38.11 17.11
C LEU A 81 12.05 39.08 16.71
N GLN A 82 12.23 39.78 15.59
CA GLN A 82 11.24 40.73 15.08
C GLN A 82 9.93 40.04 14.71
N THR A 83 9.99 38.79 14.23
CA THR A 83 8.81 37.97 13.97
C THR A 83 8.06 37.63 15.26
N ALA A 84 8.77 37.19 16.30
CA ALA A 84 8.18 36.92 17.61
C ALA A 84 7.54 38.18 18.23
N LEU A 85 8.20 39.33 18.11
CA LEU A 85 7.67 40.60 18.63
C LEU A 85 6.41 41.06 17.92
N GLN A 86 6.35 40.93 16.60
CA GLN A 86 5.15 41.25 15.83
C GLN A 86 3.97 40.35 16.20
N LYS A 87 4.22 39.06 16.49
CA LYS A 87 3.19 38.14 17.00
C LYS A 87 2.68 38.54 18.39
N GLU A 88 3.53 39.12 19.22
CA GLU A 88 3.15 39.68 20.52
C GLU A 88 2.42 41.03 20.42
N GLY A 89 2.26 41.56 19.20
CA GLY A 89 1.57 42.82 18.89
C GLY A 89 2.47 44.05 18.84
N PHE A 90 3.79 43.90 18.84
CA PHE A 90 4.73 45.02 18.76
C PHE A 90 5.08 45.35 17.30
N SER A 91 4.95 46.62 16.93
CA SER A 91 5.34 47.09 15.59
C SER A 91 6.85 47.28 15.48
N ILE A 92 7.43 46.85 14.36
CA ILE A 92 8.85 47.04 14.02
C ILE A 92 8.94 47.94 12.79
N SER A 93 9.87 48.88 12.77
CA SER A 93 10.05 49.76 11.61
C SER A 93 10.46 48.95 10.38
N ASN A 94 9.92 49.32 9.21
CA ASN A 94 10.28 48.71 7.94
C ASN A 94 11.78 48.82 7.64
N ASP A 95 12.50 49.77 8.22
CA ASP A 95 13.94 49.93 8.05
C ASP A 95 14.78 48.93 8.84
N ASN A 96 14.16 48.24 9.80
CA ASN A 96 14.82 47.22 10.62
C ASN A 96 14.53 45.79 10.17
N ILE A 97 13.53 45.58 9.31
CA ILE A 97 13.12 44.26 8.81
C ILE A 97 14.01 43.85 7.62
N ALA A 98 14.29 42.55 7.47
CA ALA A 98 15.01 42.02 6.31
C ALA A 98 14.28 42.37 5.00
N LYS A 99 15.04 42.85 4.00
CA LYS A 99 14.50 43.20 2.68
C LYS A 99 15.20 42.38 1.60
N SER A 100 14.43 41.68 0.79
CA SER A 100 14.93 41.02 -0.42
C SER A 100 14.12 41.50 -1.62
N GLY A 101 14.80 41.88 -2.71
CA GLY A 101 14.16 42.36 -3.93
C GLY A 101 15.12 42.41 -5.10
N GLY A 102 14.58 42.66 -6.31
CA GLY A 102 15.38 42.79 -7.53
C GLY A 102 14.86 41.92 -8.67
N THR A 103 15.56 42.01 -9.82
CA THR A 103 15.31 41.16 -10.98
C THR A 103 16.27 39.96 -10.95
N PRO A 104 16.05 38.88 -11.74
CA PRO A 104 16.99 37.76 -11.83
C PRO A 104 18.44 38.15 -12.14
N MET A 105 18.67 39.36 -12.65
CA MET A 105 19.99 39.88 -13.02
C MET A 105 20.65 40.76 -11.94
N VAL A 106 19.86 41.32 -11.00
CA VAL A 106 20.34 42.13 -9.86
C VAL A 106 19.40 41.96 -8.67
N ALA A 107 19.70 40.96 -7.85
CA ALA A 107 19.03 40.75 -6.56
C ALA A 107 19.84 41.43 -5.44
N TYR A 108 19.15 42.13 -4.53
CA TYR A 108 19.72 42.59 -3.28
C TYR A 108 19.06 41.88 -2.10
N SER A 109 19.86 41.60 -1.08
CA SER A 109 19.40 41.04 0.20
C SER A 109 20.03 41.88 1.31
N LEU A 110 19.18 42.57 2.07
CA LEU A 110 19.56 43.30 3.26
C LEU A 110 19.08 42.50 4.47
N PRO A 111 19.99 42.07 5.37
CA PRO A 111 19.61 41.31 6.55
C PRO A 111 18.80 42.19 7.51
N ALA A 112 17.97 41.57 8.34
CA ALA A 112 17.30 42.25 9.44
C ALA A 112 18.34 42.92 10.35
N ASN A 113 18.04 44.13 10.84
CA ASN A 113 18.90 44.90 11.72
C ASN A 113 18.17 45.26 13.00
N PHE A 114 18.81 44.97 14.13
CA PHE A 114 18.35 45.35 15.45
C PHE A 114 18.64 46.84 15.67
N GLY A 115 17.70 47.70 15.31
CA GLY A 115 17.75 49.13 15.57
C GLY A 115 16.84 49.56 16.73
N GLU A 116 16.66 50.88 16.86
CA GLU A 116 15.91 51.49 17.97
C GLU A 116 14.46 51.01 18.05
N SER A 117 13.80 50.75 16.91
CA SER A 117 12.42 50.22 16.91
C SER A 117 12.34 48.80 17.49
N THR A 118 13.35 47.96 17.20
CA THR A 118 13.43 46.60 17.76
C THR A 118 13.77 46.65 19.26
N ALA A 119 14.65 47.57 19.68
CA ALA A 119 14.95 47.78 21.09
C ALA A 119 13.72 48.25 21.88
N SER A 120 12.95 49.20 21.33
CA SER A 120 11.71 49.69 21.92
C SER A 120 10.66 48.58 22.07
N ALA A 121 10.47 47.77 21.04
CA ALA A 121 9.59 46.61 21.09
C ALA A 121 10.04 45.59 22.16
N ILE A 122 11.35 45.37 22.32
CA ILE A 122 11.88 44.52 23.40
C ILE A 122 11.62 45.11 24.78
N THR A 123 11.78 46.42 24.97
CA THR A 123 11.42 47.07 26.23
C THR A 123 9.95 46.82 26.58
N GLY A 124 9.04 47.00 25.61
CA GLY A 124 7.62 46.69 25.79
C GLY A 124 7.36 45.22 26.10
N PHE A 125 8.04 44.30 25.43
CA PHE A 125 7.95 42.86 25.70
C PHE A 125 8.43 42.50 27.11
N GLN A 126 9.55 43.06 27.55
CA GLN A 126 10.11 42.82 28.88
C GLN A 126 9.21 43.36 29.99
N GLU A 127 8.57 44.50 29.77
CA GLU A 127 7.60 45.06 30.71
C GLU A 127 6.29 44.27 30.73
N LYS A 128 5.81 43.79 29.57
CA LYS A 128 4.66 42.87 29.48
C LYS A 128 4.89 41.58 30.29
N TYR A 129 6.11 41.03 30.28
CA TYR A 129 6.48 39.81 31.00
C TYR A 129 7.38 40.07 32.21
N ARG A 130 7.19 41.20 32.89
CA ARG A 130 8.03 41.70 34.00
C ARG A 130 8.38 40.66 35.05
N ALA A 131 7.40 39.87 35.51
CA ALA A 131 7.58 38.88 36.55
C ALA A 131 8.58 37.77 36.17
N GLU A 132 8.62 37.38 34.90
CA GLU A 132 9.47 36.30 34.38
C GLU A 132 10.80 36.82 33.81
N VAL A 133 10.84 38.10 33.39
CA VAL A 133 11.98 38.66 32.64
C VAL A 133 12.81 39.66 33.44
N LEU A 134 12.17 40.54 34.22
CA LEU A 134 12.82 41.67 34.91
C LEU A 134 13.02 41.40 36.41
N THR A 135 12.00 40.88 37.10
CA THR A 135 12.05 40.60 38.55
C THR A 135 13.19 39.64 38.94
N PRO A 136 13.45 38.52 38.22
CA PRO A 136 14.50 37.57 38.61
C PRO A 136 15.92 38.13 38.53
N VAL A 137 16.11 39.22 37.80
CA VAL A 137 17.41 39.87 37.58
C VAL A 137 17.47 41.27 38.23
N GLY A 138 16.49 41.62 39.07
CA GLY A 138 16.47 42.87 39.83
C GLY A 138 16.27 44.13 38.98
N LEU A 139 15.79 44.00 37.74
CA LEU A 139 15.58 45.14 36.85
C LEU A 139 14.20 45.78 37.08
N LYS A 140 14.19 47.11 37.18
CA LYS A 140 12.95 47.89 37.40
C LYS A 140 12.26 48.30 36.09
N TYR A 141 12.97 48.37 34.98
CA TYR A 141 12.43 48.80 33.68
C TYR A 141 13.01 47.92 32.57
N GLY A 142 12.31 47.85 31.43
CA GLY A 142 12.84 47.16 30.25
C GLY A 142 14.12 47.83 29.77
N THR A 143 15.07 47.02 29.30
CA THR A 143 16.41 47.46 28.89
C THR A 143 16.60 47.47 27.39
N GLY A 144 15.66 46.91 26.62
CA GLY A 144 15.80 46.73 25.17
C GLY A 144 16.84 45.67 24.78
N TYR A 145 17.47 45.00 25.75
CA TYR A 145 18.51 43.99 25.56
C TYR A 145 17.97 42.58 25.72
N VAL A 146 18.25 41.70 24.75
CA VAL A 146 17.79 40.30 24.77
C VAL A 146 18.80 39.42 25.51
N GLY A 147 18.71 39.45 26.84
CA GLY A 147 19.52 38.62 27.73
C GLY A 147 18.92 37.23 28.00
N LYS A 148 19.55 36.47 28.90
CA LYS A 148 19.15 35.10 29.28
C LYS A 148 17.68 34.99 29.69
N SER A 149 17.17 35.91 30.51
CA SER A 149 15.78 35.89 30.98
C SER A 149 14.78 36.20 29.85
N THR A 150 15.09 37.16 28.98
CA THR A 150 14.26 37.48 27.80
C THR A 150 14.22 36.30 26.81
N ARG A 151 15.37 35.65 26.54
CA ARG A 151 15.40 34.44 25.70
C ARG A 151 14.64 33.27 26.31
N ALA A 152 14.76 33.05 27.61
CA ALA A 152 14.01 31.99 28.27
C ALA A 152 12.49 32.17 28.07
N LYS A 153 12.01 33.41 28.18
CA LYS A 153 10.60 33.72 27.91
C LYS A 153 10.24 33.56 26.43
N LEU A 154 11.07 34.06 25.51
CA LEU A 154 10.85 33.90 24.06
C LEU A 154 10.83 32.42 23.64
N ASN A 155 11.74 31.59 24.16
CA ASN A 155 11.78 30.15 23.90
C ASN A 155 10.60 29.41 24.52
N LYS A 156 10.07 29.88 25.66
CA LYS A 156 8.85 29.34 26.26
C LYS A 156 7.61 29.62 25.41
N LEU A 157 7.60 30.74 24.69
CA LEU A 157 6.48 31.14 23.83
C LEU A 157 6.60 30.62 22.39
N TYR A 158 7.82 30.59 21.85
CA TYR A 158 8.09 30.40 20.43
C TYR A 158 9.18 29.36 20.13
N GLY A 159 9.75 28.67 21.13
CA GLY A 159 10.81 27.68 20.92
C GLY A 159 10.36 26.50 20.06
N CYS A 160 11.20 26.05 19.13
CA CYS A 160 10.90 24.84 18.37
C CYS A 160 10.99 23.61 19.28
N GLY A 161 9.83 23.06 19.65
CA GLY A 161 9.71 21.95 20.62
C GLY A 161 8.88 22.27 21.88
N ILE A 162 8.18 23.41 21.93
CA ILE A 162 7.22 23.70 22.99
C ILE A 162 6.10 22.64 23.05
N THR A 163 6.15 21.79 24.07
CA THR A 163 4.91 21.35 24.74
C THR A 163 4.51 22.52 25.63
N THR A 164 3.40 23.18 25.31
CA THR A 164 2.92 24.34 26.08
C THR A 164 2.92 24.03 27.58
N PRO A 165 3.51 24.87 28.46
CA PRO A 165 3.42 24.68 29.90
C PRO A 165 1.96 24.83 30.33
N LYS A 166 1.36 23.68 30.60
CA LYS A 166 0.08 23.47 31.26
C LYS A 166 0.00 24.35 32.52
N PRO A 167 -1.13 25.07 32.76
CA PRO A 167 -1.30 25.82 34.00
C PRO A 167 -1.12 24.90 35.20
N GLU A 168 -0.24 25.27 36.15
CA GLU A 168 0.00 24.46 37.33
C GLU A 168 -1.27 24.41 38.20
N GLY A 169 -1.72 23.20 38.55
CA GLY A 169 -2.82 22.98 39.48
C GLY A 169 -4.23 22.84 38.88
N VAL A 170 -4.40 22.71 37.55
CA VAL A 170 -5.73 22.54 36.92
C VAL A 170 -5.97 21.20 36.20
N GLY A 171 -5.00 20.29 36.18
CA GLY A 171 -5.12 18.99 35.47
C GLY A 171 -4.91 19.11 33.95
N TYR A 172 -4.92 17.98 33.22
CA TYR A 172 -4.72 17.93 31.75
C TYR A 172 -5.78 17.11 31.04
N LEU A 173 -5.91 17.33 29.73
CA LEU A 173 -6.65 16.46 28.83
C LEU A 173 -5.70 15.51 28.11
N ASP A 174 -6.18 14.31 27.83
CA ASP A 174 -5.55 13.35 26.93
C ASP A 174 -6.60 12.81 25.95
N ILE A 175 -6.17 12.46 24.74
CA ILE A 175 -7.04 11.91 23.69
C ILE A 175 -6.63 10.46 23.42
N GLU A 176 -7.60 9.56 23.41
CA GLU A 176 -7.39 8.18 22.98
C GLU A 176 -8.23 7.84 21.73
N PRO A 177 -7.59 7.32 20.67
CA PRO A 177 -6.15 7.19 20.50
C PRO A 177 -5.47 8.56 20.26
N SER A 178 -4.25 8.75 20.77
CA SER A 178 -3.49 10.02 20.60
C SER A 178 -3.02 10.27 19.17
N SER A 179 -3.06 9.23 18.34
CA SER A 179 -2.94 9.34 16.89
C SER A 179 -3.70 8.21 16.18
N ALA A 180 -4.11 8.43 14.95
CA ALA A 180 -4.68 7.38 14.12
C ALA A 180 -4.35 7.60 12.64
N SER A 181 -4.46 6.52 11.88
CA SER A 181 -4.44 6.57 10.44
C SER A 181 -5.71 5.90 9.91
N ILE A 182 -6.37 6.53 8.93
CA ILE A 182 -7.74 6.22 8.45
C ILE A 182 -7.74 6.28 6.91
N ALA A 183 -8.50 5.44 6.21
CA ALA A 183 -8.70 5.63 4.76
C ALA A 183 -9.74 6.72 4.45
N VAL A 184 -9.71 7.29 3.24
CA VAL A 184 -10.83 8.11 2.75
C VAL A 184 -12.12 7.26 2.75
N GLY A 185 -13.17 7.77 3.38
CA GLY A 185 -14.47 7.10 3.55
C GLY A 185 -14.61 6.27 4.83
N GLU A 186 -13.53 5.94 5.52
CA GLU A 186 -13.56 5.23 6.80
C GLU A 186 -13.76 6.17 7.99
N SER A 187 -14.16 5.61 9.14
CA SER A 187 -14.32 6.37 10.38
C SER A 187 -13.67 5.70 11.58
N LYS A 188 -13.18 6.49 12.54
CA LYS A 188 -12.63 6.01 13.81
C LYS A 188 -13.13 6.84 14.99
N ASN A 189 -13.28 6.18 16.14
CA ASN A 189 -13.70 6.83 17.38
C ASN A 189 -12.50 7.39 18.15
N PHE A 190 -12.72 8.56 18.75
CA PHE A 190 -11.79 9.21 19.67
C PHE A 190 -12.52 9.61 20.96
N GLN A 191 -11.84 9.51 22.09
CA GLN A 191 -12.36 9.86 23.41
C GLN A 191 -11.39 10.78 24.14
N VAL A 192 -11.91 11.75 24.89
CA VAL A 192 -11.08 12.65 25.71
C VAL A 192 -11.22 12.27 27.18
N PHE A 193 -10.08 12.20 27.87
CA PHE A 193 -10.00 11.97 29.30
C PHE A 193 -9.45 13.21 29.98
N TYR A 194 -10.10 13.64 31.05
CA TYR A 194 -9.55 14.64 31.96
C TYR A 194 -8.84 13.94 33.11
N GLN A 195 -7.59 14.33 33.35
CA GLN A 195 -6.78 13.88 34.48
C GLN A 195 -6.64 15.05 35.46
N PRO A 196 -7.34 15.00 36.62
CA PRO A 196 -7.25 16.02 37.64
C PRO A 196 -5.82 16.20 38.17
N PRO A 197 -5.50 17.41 38.67
CA PRO A 197 -4.21 17.64 39.33
C PRO A 197 -4.14 16.85 40.63
N MET A 198 -2.92 16.55 41.06
CA MET A 198 -2.68 15.96 42.36
C MET A 198 -3.11 16.95 43.47
N PRO A 199 -3.88 16.52 44.49
CA PRO A 199 -4.22 17.37 45.63
C PRO A 199 -2.96 17.84 46.34
N LYS A 200 -2.87 19.14 46.66
CA LYS A 200 -1.76 19.68 47.45
C LYS A 200 -1.91 19.23 48.91
N CYS A 201 -0.85 18.69 49.50
CA CYS A 201 -0.80 18.43 50.94
C CYS A 201 -0.72 19.76 51.69
N PRO A 202 -1.51 19.97 52.76
CA PRO A 202 -1.35 21.12 53.65
C PRO A 202 0.05 21.18 54.25
N GLU A 203 0.56 22.38 54.45
CA GLU A 203 1.90 22.61 55.01
C GLU A 203 1.99 21.99 56.43
N GLY A 204 2.99 21.13 56.65
CA GLY A 204 3.18 20.41 57.92
C GLY A 204 2.35 19.13 58.10
N ALA A 205 1.53 18.73 57.11
CA ALA A 205 0.76 17.49 57.16
C ALA A 205 1.40 16.35 56.33
N TYR A 206 1.29 15.12 56.81
CA TYR A 206 1.56 13.92 56.02
C TYR A 206 0.25 13.45 55.37
N CYS A 207 0.17 13.45 54.05
CA CYS A 207 -1.00 12.92 53.33
C CYS A 207 -0.54 11.81 52.38
N ALA A 208 -1.31 10.72 52.33
CA ALA A 208 -1.15 9.70 51.32
C ALA A 208 -1.51 10.30 49.95
N GLN A 209 -0.48 10.47 49.13
CA GLN A 209 -0.56 11.14 47.84
C GLN A 209 -1.09 10.16 46.78
N VAL A 210 -2.41 10.16 46.56
CA VAL A 210 -3.07 9.34 45.54
C VAL A 210 -3.47 10.23 44.37
N MET A 211 -2.98 9.93 43.16
CA MET A 211 -3.46 10.62 41.97
C MET A 211 -4.93 10.22 41.70
N PRO A 212 -5.84 11.19 41.49
CA PRO A 212 -7.20 10.89 41.07
C PRO A 212 -7.20 10.09 39.76
N ALA A 213 -8.14 9.18 39.59
CA ALA A 213 -8.30 8.50 38.31
C ALA A 213 -8.74 9.50 37.23
N ARG A 214 -8.17 9.40 36.02
CA ARG A 214 -8.73 10.10 34.85
C ARG A 214 -10.12 9.58 34.54
N PHE A 215 -10.98 10.44 34.01
CA PHE A 215 -12.33 10.08 33.61
C PHE A 215 -12.68 10.74 32.27
N PRO A 216 -13.60 10.14 31.49
CA PRO A 216 -13.97 10.67 30.18
C PRO A 216 -14.77 11.98 30.34
N VAL A 217 -14.56 12.94 29.44
CA VAL A 217 -15.25 14.24 29.43
C VAL A 217 -15.86 14.55 28.07
N THR A 218 -16.93 15.35 28.07
CA THR A 218 -17.50 15.91 26.85
C THR A 218 -16.68 17.11 26.39
N ALA A 219 -15.84 16.89 25.37
CA ALA A 219 -15.01 17.94 24.79
C ALA A 219 -15.60 18.45 23.47
N THR A 220 -15.33 19.71 23.11
CA THR A 220 -15.61 20.25 21.78
C THR A 220 -14.47 19.91 20.83
N TRP A 221 -14.79 19.30 19.69
CA TRP A 221 -13.81 18.80 18.71
C TRP A 221 -13.78 19.62 17.44
N ILE A 222 -12.57 19.94 16.99
CA ILE A 222 -12.32 20.61 15.71
C ILE A 222 -11.17 19.89 14.99
N SER A 223 -11.32 19.62 13.70
CA SER A 223 -10.21 19.22 12.84
C SER A 223 -9.53 20.46 12.27
N SER A 224 -8.20 20.50 12.29
CA SER A 224 -7.41 21.56 11.64
C SER A 224 -7.62 21.60 10.13
N ASN A 225 -8.10 20.50 9.52
CA ASN A 225 -8.47 20.44 8.11
C ASN A 225 -9.70 19.54 7.89
N PRO A 226 -10.92 20.12 7.94
CA PRO A 226 -12.17 19.40 7.73
C PRO A 226 -12.34 18.76 6.36
N LYS A 227 -11.55 19.19 5.36
CA LYS A 227 -11.53 18.55 4.03
C LYS A 227 -10.75 17.24 4.02
N VAL A 228 -9.89 17.04 5.02
CA VAL A 228 -9.10 15.82 5.21
C VAL A 228 -9.79 14.89 6.20
N ALA A 229 -10.17 15.37 7.38
CA ALA A 229 -10.98 14.61 8.33
C ALA A 229 -12.16 15.42 8.85
N ALA A 230 -13.37 14.92 8.65
CA ALA A 230 -14.56 15.50 9.23
C ALA A 230 -14.82 14.92 10.62
N VAL A 231 -15.06 15.80 11.58
CA VAL A 231 -15.57 15.42 12.90
C VAL A 231 -17.09 15.31 12.79
N SER A 232 -17.62 14.11 13.02
CA SER A 232 -19.05 13.84 13.03
C SER A 232 -19.52 13.51 14.44
N TRP A 233 -20.54 14.26 14.89
CA TRP A 233 -21.26 13.95 16.11
C TRP A 233 -22.29 12.88 15.79
N LYS A 234 -22.04 11.64 16.20
CA LYS A 234 -23.04 10.59 16.17
C LYS A 234 -23.39 10.23 17.61
N PRO A 235 -24.62 10.48 18.09
CA PRO A 235 -25.07 9.90 19.34
C PRO A 235 -24.98 8.37 19.19
N ILE A 236 -24.05 7.74 19.91
CA ILE A 236 -23.95 6.28 19.96
C ILE A 236 -24.98 5.79 20.98
N PRO A 237 -25.99 5.00 20.59
CA PRO A 237 -26.90 4.39 21.56
C PRO A 237 -26.12 3.34 22.38
N CYS A 238 -26.22 3.41 23.70
CA CYS A 238 -25.57 2.45 24.59
C CYS A 238 -26.07 1.01 24.33
N SER A 239 -25.21 0.02 24.62
CA SER A 239 -25.58 -1.40 24.57
C SER A 239 -26.72 -1.71 25.54
N SER A 240 -27.56 -2.66 25.17
CA SER A 240 -28.89 -2.99 25.67
C SER A 240 -29.01 -3.51 27.12
N SER A 241 -28.20 -3.05 28.07
CA SER A 241 -28.22 -3.51 29.48
C SER A 241 -28.71 -2.48 30.49
N VAL A 242 -29.21 -1.31 30.07
CA VAL A 242 -29.74 -0.29 31.00
C VAL A 242 -31.26 -0.11 30.81
N PRO A 243 -32.09 -0.34 31.85
CA PRO A 243 -33.55 -0.20 31.76
C PRO A 243 -33.95 1.24 31.49
N SER A 244 -34.70 1.46 30.41
CA SER A 244 -35.13 2.78 29.96
C SER A 244 -36.18 3.38 30.89
N THR A 245 -35.81 4.41 31.64
CA THR A 245 -36.76 5.43 32.11
C THR A 245 -36.32 6.77 31.53
N ASN A 246 -36.96 7.16 30.42
CA ASN A 246 -37.06 8.52 29.87
C ASN A 246 -35.87 9.49 29.97
N ALA A 247 -34.67 9.06 29.58
CA ALA A 247 -33.66 9.91 28.96
C ALA A 247 -32.82 9.02 28.03
N GLY A 248 -32.73 9.36 26.74
CA GLY A 248 -31.88 8.62 25.80
C GLY A 248 -30.46 8.56 26.34
N CYS A 249 -29.92 7.35 26.51
CA CYS A 249 -28.55 7.15 26.95
C CYS A 249 -27.65 7.46 25.75
N PHE A 250 -27.16 8.70 25.69
CA PHE A 250 -26.26 9.18 24.66
C PHE A 250 -24.83 9.19 25.22
N ASP A 251 -23.90 8.51 24.55
CA ASP A 251 -22.48 8.70 24.84
C ASP A 251 -22.03 10.07 24.30
N PHE A 252 -21.92 11.06 25.19
CA PHE A 252 -21.43 12.40 24.88
C PHE A 252 -19.90 12.53 25.05
N THR A 253 -19.17 11.42 25.25
CA THR A 253 -17.74 11.44 25.55
C THR A 253 -16.87 10.99 24.37
N THR A 254 -17.46 10.33 23.38
CA THR A 254 -16.78 9.87 22.16
C THR A 254 -17.17 10.70 20.94
N THR A 255 -16.21 10.93 20.04
CA THR A 255 -16.43 11.56 18.74
C THR A 255 -16.06 10.61 17.61
N VAL A 256 -16.79 10.68 16.50
CA VAL A 256 -16.47 9.93 15.28
C VAL A 256 -15.72 10.83 14.32
N VAL A 257 -14.60 10.36 13.79
CA VAL A 257 -13.76 11.09 12.84
C VAL A 257 -13.76 10.32 11.54
N ILE A 258 -14.20 10.97 10.46
CA ILE A 258 -14.39 10.38 9.13
C ILE A 258 -13.32 10.92 8.19
N GLY A 259 -12.61 10.04 7.46
CA GLY A 259 -11.69 10.46 6.40
C GLY A 259 -12.46 11.01 5.20
N VAL A 260 -12.25 12.27 4.83
CA VAL A 260 -12.92 12.95 3.71
C VAL A 260 -11.99 13.15 2.52
N GLY A 261 -10.70 13.36 2.77
CA GLY A 261 -9.71 13.61 1.75
C GLY A 261 -8.33 13.21 2.25
N THR A 262 -7.41 12.92 1.33
CA THR A 262 -6.06 12.48 1.71
C THR A 262 -5.25 13.64 2.31
N GLY A 263 -4.44 13.33 3.32
CA GLY A 263 -3.59 14.31 4.01
C GLY A 263 -3.47 14.06 5.51
N MET A 264 -2.66 14.87 6.18
CA MET A 264 -2.55 14.86 7.64
C MET A 264 -3.38 16.00 8.23
N THR A 265 -4.03 15.76 9.36
CA THR A 265 -4.74 16.77 10.14
C THR A 265 -4.60 16.51 11.64
N GLU A 266 -4.81 17.54 12.44
CA GLU A 266 -4.81 17.45 13.89
C GLU A 266 -6.25 17.67 14.39
N LEU A 267 -6.69 16.80 15.28
CA LEU A 267 -7.91 16.97 16.04
C LEU A 267 -7.58 17.74 17.29
N LYS A 268 -8.27 18.86 17.53
CA LYS A 268 -8.20 19.61 18.78
C LYS A 268 -9.48 19.36 19.57
N ALA A 269 -9.33 18.78 20.75
CA ALA A 269 -10.40 18.65 21.73
C ALA A 269 -10.26 19.77 22.78
N THR A 270 -11.36 20.44 23.11
CA THR A 270 -11.40 21.54 24.09
C THR A 270 -12.39 21.22 25.20
N TYR A 271 -11.98 21.35 26.46
CA TYR A 271 -12.84 21.14 27.64
C TYR A 271 -12.75 22.33 28.58
N THR A 272 -13.91 22.88 28.97
CA THR A 272 -14.02 24.03 29.86
C THR A 272 -14.35 23.54 31.27
N ILE A 273 -13.45 23.76 32.23
CA ILE A 273 -13.66 23.39 33.64
C ILE A 273 -14.48 24.47 34.36
N SER A 274 -14.17 25.74 34.09
CA SER A 274 -14.84 26.92 34.61
C SER A 274 -14.77 28.05 33.57
N SER A 275 -15.46 29.17 33.78
CA SER A 275 -15.51 30.32 32.87
C SER A 275 -14.16 30.78 32.34
N ASP A 276 -13.10 30.59 33.13
CA ASP A 276 -11.74 31.11 32.86
C ASP A 276 -10.70 30.01 32.61
N VAL A 277 -11.08 28.73 32.70
CA VAL A 277 -10.16 27.59 32.55
C VAL A 277 -10.60 26.69 31.41
N VAL A 278 -9.94 26.87 30.27
CA VAL A 278 -10.13 26.06 29.06
C VAL A 278 -8.88 25.19 28.84
N LEU A 279 -9.06 23.87 28.84
CA LEU A 279 -8.02 22.92 28.49
C LEU A 279 -8.18 22.44 27.06
N TYR A 280 -7.07 22.06 26.42
CA TYR A 280 -7.11 21.40 25.13
C TYR A 280 -6.13 20.23 25.08
N ALA A 281 -6.44 19.27 24.20
CA ALA A 281 -5.56 18.19 23.79
C ALA A 281 -5.60 18.07 22.26
N THR A 282 -4.54 17.53 21.68
CA THR A 282 -4.43 17.32 20.24
C THR A 282 -4.12 15.87 19.90
N ALA A 283 -4.78 15.33 18.87
CA ALA A 283 -4.47 14.02 18.31
C ALA A 283 -4.15 14.14 16.82
N LYS A 284 -3.15 13.40 16.35
CA LYS A 284 -2.72 13.42 14.94
C LYS A 284 -3.47 12.38 14.13
N VAL A 285 -4.04 12.77 12.98
CA VAL A 285 -4.76 11.87 12.09
C VAL A 285 -4.19 11.93 10.69
N THR A 286 -3.81 10.77 10.15
CA THR A 286 -3.30 10.64 8.78
C THR A 286 -4.32 9.93 7.91
N ILE A 287 -4.76 10.59 6.84
CA ILE A 287 -5.80 10.07 5.95
C ILE A 287 -5.13 9.71 4.63
N GLY A 288 -5.12 8.41 4.33
CA GLY A 288 -4.51 7.86 3.13
C GLY A 288 -5.55 7.50 2.06
N PRO A 289 -5.14 7.34 0.78
CA PRO A 289 -6.01 6.76 -0.25
C PRO A 289 -6.30 5.27 0.00
N VAL A 290 -5.50 4.62 0.84
CA VAL A 290 -5.62 3.23 1.27
C VAL A 290 -5.51 3.18 2.79
N SER A 291 -6.16 2.22 3.44
CA SER A 291 -6.14 2.09 4.90
C SER A 291 -4.72 1.88 5.41
N SER A 292 -4.33 2.50 6.54
CA SER A 292 -3.03 2.24 7.16
C SER A 292 -2.97 0.89 7.89
N VAL A 293 -4.13 0.28 8.09
CA VAL A 293 -4.22 -1.06 8.65
C VAL A 293 -4.25 -2.01 7.46
N PRO A 294 -3.20 -2.81 7.25
CA PRO A 294 -3.24 -3.83 6.23
C PRO A 294 -4.32 -4.88 6.54
N SER A 295 -5.04 -5.30 5.52
CA SER A 295 -5.98 -6.41 5.57
C SER A 295 -5.62 -7.43 4.51
N ILE A 296 -5.97 -8.69 4.77
CA ILE A 296 -5.82 -9.79 3.84
C ILE A 296 -7.19 -10.44 3.63
N THR A 297 -7.46 -10.95 2.44
CA THR A 297 -8.73 -11.61 2.11
C THR A 297 -8.47 -12.82 1.22
N ILE A 298 -9.02 -13.98 1.57
CA ILE A 298 -8.96 -15.17 0.72
C ILE A 298 -9.96 -15.03 -0.43
N LEU A 299 -9.46 -15.21 -1.65
CA LEU A 299 -10.25 -15.19 -2.87
C LEU A 299 -10.67 -16.60 -3.29
N SER A 300 -9.77 -17.57 -3.15
CA SER A 300 -10.02 -18.98 -3.46
C SER A 300 -9.02 -19.89 -2.74
N PRO A 301 -9.44 -21.07 -2.23
CA PRO A 301 -10.82 -21.50 -2.08
C PRO A 301 -11.53 -20.69 -0.99
N ASN A 302 -12.76 -20.26 -1.25
CA ASN A 302 -13.54 -19.41 -0.34
C ASN A 302 -14.91 -20.00 0.04
N GLY A 303 -15.26 -21.18 -0.50
CA GLY A 303 -16.43 -21.95 -0.09
C GLY A 303 -17.06 -22.78 -1.21
N GLY A 304 -17.29 -24.06 -0.93
CA GLY A 304 -18.03 -24.97 -1.81
C GLY A 304 -17.22 -25.53 -2.99
N GLU A 305 -15.96 -25.13 -3.17
CA GLU A 305 -15.11 -25.67 -4.22
C GLU A 305 -14.76 -27.15 -3.98
N ASN A 306 -14.52 -27.88 -5.07
CA ASN A 306 -13.96 -29.23 -5.04
C ASN A 306 -12.52 -29.16 -5.53
N ILE A 307 -11.57 -29.40 -4.64
CA ILE A 307 -10.14 -29.43 -4.96
C ILE A 307 -9.72 -30.88 -5.18
N SER A 308 -9.32 -31.21 -6.41
CA SER A 308 -8.77 -32.52 -6.75
C SER A 308 -7.31 -32.61 -6.37
N LEU A 309 -6.95 -33.65 -5.61
CA LEU A 309 -5.54 -34.00 -5.38
C LEU A 309 -4.87 -34.35 -6.72
N GLY A 310 -3.58 -34.07 -6.86
CA GLY A 310 -2.80 -34.33 -8.09
C GLY A 310 -2.93 -33.29 -9.20
N GLN A 311 -3.86 -32.33 -9.08
CA GLN A 311 -4.01 -31.20 -10.02
C GLN A 311 -3.41 -29.91 -9.43
N SER A 312 -2.91 -29.02 -10.29
CA SER A 312 -2.42 -27.70 -9.86
C SER A 312 -3.60 -26.80 -9.50
N ASN A 313 -3.82 -26.58 -8.21
CA ASN A 313 -4.89 -25.72 -7.71
C ASN A 313 -4.30 -24.45 -7.09
N ASN A 314 -4.91 -23.29 -7.34
CA ASN A 314 -4.40 -22.03 -6.79
C ASN A 314 -5.11 -21.63 -5.50
N ILE A 315 -4.34 -21.40 -4.45
CA ILE A 315 -4.77 -20.63 -3.29
C ILE A 315 -4.47 -19.17 -3.59
N SER A 316 -5.48 -18.31 -3.60
CA SER A 316 -5.34 -16.89 -3.94
C SER A 316 -5.91 -15.99 -2.87
N TRP A 317 -5.28 -14.83 -2.70
CA TRP A 317 -5.66 -13.83 -1.71
C TRP A 317 -5.41 -12.42 -2.24
N SER A 318 -6.09 -11.44 -1.64
CA SER A 318 -5.83 -10.02 -1.84
C SER A 318 -5.37 -9.36 -0.56
N LEU A 319 -4.37 -8.49 -0.67
CA LEU A 319 -3.93 -7.57 0.36
C LEU A 319 -4.43 -6.16 0.06
N SER A 320 -4.91 -5.47 1.07
CA SER A 320 -5.20 -4.04 0.99
C SER A 320 -4.63 -3.29 2.18
N GLY A 321 -4.53 -1.96 2.06
CA GLY A 321 -3.97 -1.11 3.10
C GLY A 321 -2.44 -0.95 3.03
N ASP A 322 -1.79 -0.67 4.16
CA ASP A 322 -0.33 -0.45 4.24
C ASP A 322 0.44 -1.78 4.24
N THR A 323 0.65 -2.32 3.04
CA THR A 323 1.37 -3.58 2.84
C THR A 323 2.87 -3.47 3.12
N ASN A 324 3.44 -2.28 3.32
CA ASN A 324 4.87 -2.10 3.65
C ASN A 324 5.25 -2.72 5.00
N GLN A 325 4.26 -2.94 5.86
CA GLN A 325 4.46 -3.58 7.16
C GLN A 325 4.53 -5.11 7.04
N VAL A 326 4.07 -5.69 5.93
CA VAL A 326 4.01 -7.14 5.73
C VAL A 326 5.36 -7.65 5.24
N ASN A 327 5.94 -8.61 5.97
CA ASN A 327 7.21 -9.26 5.68
C ASN A 327 7.04 -10.61 4.97
N PHE A 328 6.06 -11.41 5.40
CA PHE A 328 5.72 -12.69 4.76
C PHE A 328 4.27 -13.10 5.05
N ILE A 329 3.77 -14.07 4.29
CA ILE A 329 2.44 -14.65 4.45
C ILE A 329 2.55 -16.13 4.75
N ALA A 330 1.77 -16.62 5.71
CA ALA A 330 1.66 -18.04 6.01
C ALA A 330 0.25 -18.55 5.68
N LEU A 331 0.20 -19.72 5.03
CA LEU A 331 -1.02 -20.44 4.70
C LEU A 331 -1.14 -21.68 5.57
N TRP A 332 -2.32 -21.87 6.14
CA TRP A 332 -2.67 -22.98 7.01
C TRP A 332 -3.90 -23.70 6.47
N LEU A 333 -3.92 -25.01 6.66
CA LEU A 333 -5.06 -25.87 6.36
C LEU A 333 -5.82 -26.16 7.65
N LEU A 334 -7.14 -25.98 7.60
CA LEU A 334 -8.06 -26.30 8.69
C LEU A 334 -9.03 -27.38 8.24
N LYS A 335 -9.45 -28.24 9.18
CA LYS A 335 -10.55 -29.20 9.01
C LYS A 335 -11.53 -29.00 10.16
N ASN A 336 -12.79 -28.70 9.85
CA ASN A 336 -13.82 -28.37 10.84
C ASN A 336 -13.37 -27.24 11.80
N ASP A 337 -12.82 -26.16 11.23
CA ASP A 337 -12.25 -24.99 11.93
C ASP A 337 -11.08 -25.29 12.90
N GLN A 338 -10.58 -26.52 12.94
CA GLN A 338 -9.37 -26.89 13.66
C GLN A 338 -8.17 -26.90 12.72
N GLN A 339 -7.05 -26.31 13.15
CA GLN A 339 -5.82 -26.30 12.37
C GLN A 339 -5.22 -27.71 12.32
N VAL A 340 -5.07 -28.26 11.12
CA VAL A 340 -4.42 -29.57 10.90
C VAL A 340 -2.94 -29.42 10.56
N GLY A 341 -2.55 -28.32 9.91
CA GLY A 341 -1.17 -28.08 9.54
C GLY A 341 -0.95 -26.84 8.69
N TRP A 342 0.32 -26.56 8.39
CA TRP A 342 0.69 -25.46 7.51
C TRP A 342 0.87 -25.95 6.09
N VAL A 343 0.46 -25.14 5.11
CA VAL A 343 0.61 -25.43 3.68
C VAL A 343 1.97 -24.90 3.21
N THR A 344 2.21 -23.59 3.38
CA THR A 344 3.46 -22.95 2.98
C THR A 344 3.60 -21.57 3.63
N SER A 345 4.79 -20.98 3.48
CA SER A 345 5.09 -19.59 3.81
C SER A 345 5.73 -18.90 2.62
N LYS A 346 5.19 -17.76 2.20
CA LYS A 346 5.73 -16.94 1.12
C LYS A 346 6.51 -15.76 1.69
N PHE A 347 7.84 -15.81 1.53
CA PHE A 347 8.77 -14.74 1.96
C PHE A 347 9.12 -13.81 0.78
N GLY A 348 9.36 -12.53 1.07
CA GLY A 348 9.88 -11.55 0.11
C GLY A 348 8.98 -10.33 -0.12
N ASN A 349 9.37 -9.46 -1.06
CA ASN A 349 8.59 -8.27 -1.41
C ASN A 349 7.21 -8.66 -1.98
N ILE A 350 6.17 -8.55 -1.16
CA ILE A 350 4.78 -8.74 -1.59
C ILE A 350 4.35 -7.43 -2.28
N SER A 351 4.67 -7.34 -3.56
CA SER A 351 4.46 -6.13 -4.38
C SER A 351 3.08 -6.08 -5.04
N SER A 352 2.35 -7.21 -5.09
CA SER A 352 1.04 -7.30 -5.71
C SER A 352 -0.09 -7.30 -4.67
N ILE A 353 -1.10 -6.46 -4.94
CA ILE A 353 -2.36 -6.38 -4.17
C ILE A 353 -3.15 -7.70 -4.24
N VAL A 354 -2.96 -8.46 -5.32
CA VAL A 354 -3.54 -9.81 -5.48
C VAL A 354 -2.40 -10.77 -5.77
N ASP A 355 -2.42 -11.92 -5.11
CA ASP A 355 -1.35 -12.91 -5.21
C ASP A 355 -1.90 -14.34 -5.06
N SER A 356 -1.10 -15.32 -5.44
CA SER A 356 -1.49 -16.72 -5.37
C SER A 356 -0.32 -17.66 -5.12
N TYR A 357 -0.65 -18.85 -4.62
CA TYR A 357 0.24 -19.99 -4.46
C TYR A 357 -0.36 -21.19 -5.17
N VAL A 358 0.44 -21.82 -6.05
CA VAL A 358 0.09 -23.11 -6.67
C VAL A 358 0.25 -24.18 -5.59
N TRP A 359 -0.87 -24.69 -5.12
CA TRP A 359 -0.93 -25.72 -4.10
C TRP A 359 -0.73 -27.10 -4.73
N ASP A 360 0.27 -27.80 -4.23
CA ASP A 360 0.64 -29.16 -4.63
C ASP A 360 -0.25 -30.26 -4.00
N GLY A 361 -1.26 -29.88 -3.19
CA GLY A 361 -2.17 -30.81 -2.53
C GLY A 361 -1.64 -31.41 -1.23
N TYR A 362 -0.52 -30.92 -0.69
CA TYR A 362 0.06 -31.41 0.56
C TYR A 362 0.08 -30.33 1.66
N TYR A 363 0.21 -30.78 2.90
CA TYR A 363 0.43 -29.91 4.06
C TYR A 363 1.41 -30.56 5.03
N THR A 364 2.04 -29.78 5.88
CA THR A 364 2.86 -30.29 6.98
C THR A 364 2.05 -30.35 8.25
N ASP A 365 1.89 -31.56 8.78
CA ASP A 365 1.07 -31.85 9.95
C ASP A 365 1.61 -31.14 11.21
N SER A 366 0.73 -30.45 11.94
CA SER A 366 1.13 -29.69 13.13
C SER A 366 1.64 -30.58 14.27
N ALA A 367 1.23 -31.85 14.34
CA ALA A 367 1.64 -32.76 15.41
C ALA A 367 2.92 -33.53 15.04
N SER A 368 2.99 -34.08 13.83
CA SER A 368 4.13 -34.91 13.41
C SER A 368 5.23 -34.15 12.67
N GLN A 369 5.00 -32.91 12.25
CA GLN A 369 5.91 -32.13 11.39
C GLN A 369 6.33 -32.85 10.10
N THR A 370 5.48 -33.75 9.61
CA THR A 370 5.70 -34.49 8.37
C THR A 370 4.73 -34.04 7.29
N ARG A 371 5.17 -34.13 6.04
CA ARG A 371 4.34 -33.82 4.87
C ARG A 371 3.28 -34.91 4.68
N LYS A 372 2.01 -34.53 4.59
CA LYS A 372 0.85 -35.42 4.43
C LYS A 372 -0.09 -34.93 3.33
N THR A 373 -0.86 -35.85 2.76
CA THR A 373 -2.02 -35.54 1.92
C THR A 373 -3.26 -35.38 2.81
N PRO A 374 -4.12 -34.38 2.57
CA PRO A 374 -5.42 -34.32 3.19
C PRO A 374 -6.26 -35.55 2.81
N ASP A 375 -7.02 -36.10 3.76
CA ASP A 375 -8.06 -37.08 3.43
C ASP A 375 -9.10 -36.47 2.47
N THR A 376 -9.73 -37.32 1.67
CA THR A 376 -10.89 -36.89 0.88
C THR A 376 -12.07 -36.57 1.80
N GLY A 377 -12.88 -35.59 1.39
CA GLY A 377 -14.07 -35.16 2.12
C GLY A 377 -14.22 -33.65 2.23
N SER A 378 -15.34 -33.23 2.81
CA SER A 378 -15.69 -31.83 3.04
C SER A 378 -15.21 -31.31 4.40
N GLY A 379 -15.28 -29.98 4.59
CA GLY A 379 -15.00 -29.35 5.88
C GLY A 379 -13.63 -28.69 5.96
N TYR A 380 -12.93 -28.57 4.83
CA TYR A 380 -11.63 -27.91 4.76
C TYR A 380 -11.78 -26.41 4.59
N LYS A 381 -10.90 -25.63 5.21
CA LYS A 381 -10.76 -24.18 5.00
C LYS A 381 -9.29 -23.81 4.91
N ILE A 382 -8.99 -22.75 4.16
CA ILE A 382 -7.68 -22.12 4.19
C ILE A 382 -7.73 -20.98 5.20
N LYS A 383 -6.66 -20.83 5.96
CA LYS A 383 -6.41 -19.69 6.84
C LYS A 383 -5.12 -19.03 6.42
N VAL A 384 -5.20 -17.75 6.11
CA VAL A 384 -4.05 -16.94 5.70
C VAL A 384 -3.72 -15.95 6.81
N ILE A 385 -2.43 -15.79 7.09
CA ILE A 385 -1.94 -14.82 8.08
C ILE A 385 -0.81 -14.02 7.46
N ALA A 386 -0.91 -12.70 7.54
CA ALA A 386 0.16 -11.78 7.16
C ALA A 386 0.97 -11.40 8.41
N TYR A 387 2.29 -11.59 8.33
CA TYR A 387 3.23 -11.29 9.41
C TYR A 387 4.11 -10.12 9.05
N GLY A 388 4.42 -9.29 10.04
CA GLY A 388 5.39 -8.20 9.93
C GLY A 388 6.80 -8.61 10.30
N LYS A 389 7.65 -7.60 10.56
CA LYS A 389 8.98 -7.82 11.13
C LYS A 389 8.86 -8.48 12.52
N PHE A 390 9.82 -9.34 12.86
CA PHE A 390 9.86 -10.08 14.12
C PHE A 390 8.64 -10.98 14.35
N ASP A 391 8.08 -11.55 13.28
CA ASP A 391 6.96 -12.51 13.31
C ASP A 391 5.70 -12.00 14.02
N LYS A 392 5.50 -10.68 14.05
CA LYS A 392 4.30 -10.07 14.59
C LYS A 392 3.13 -10.31 13.63
N GLU A 393 2.10 -11.01 14.09
CA GLU A 393 0.84 -11.12 13.34
C GLU A 393 0.24 -9.72 13.14
N ILE A 394 -0.03 -9.39 11.88
CA ILE A 394 -0.58 -8.09 11.48
C ILE A 394 -2.07 -8.23 11.20
N THR A 395 -2.44 -9.20 10.37
CA THR A 395 -3.81 -9.45 9.94
C THR A 395 -3.96 -10.89 9.48
N ARG A 396 -5.21 -11.38 9.46
CA ARG A 396 -5.53 -12.76 9.12
C ARG A 396 -6.90 -12.84 8.46
N ASP A 397 -7.09 -13.87 7.65
CA ASP A 397 -8.39 -14.19 7.09
C ASP A 397 -8.56 -15.71 6.91
N GLN A 398 -9.78 -16.17 6.68
CA GLN A 398 -10.13 -17.56 6.44
C GLN A 398 -11.18 -17.69 5.34
N SER A 399 -11.24 -18.85 4.68
CA SER A 399 -12.31 -19.16 3.74
C SER A 399 -13.69 -18.97 4.39
N ASN A 400 -14.59 -18.28 3.70
CA ASN A 400 -15.93 -17.94 4.20
C ASN A 400 -16.78 -19.18 4.47
N ALA A 401 -16.69 -20.19 3.60
CA ALA A 401 -17.34 -21.49 3.77
C ALA A 401 -16.32 -22.63 3.57
N PRO A 402 -16.61 -23.85 4.05
CA PRO A 402 -15.75 -24.99 3.79
C PRO A 402 -15.77 -25.39 2.31
N PHE A 403 -14.65 -25.92 1.83
CA PHE A 403 -14.51 -26.61 0.54
C PHE A 403 -14.29 -28.12 0.77
N SER A 404 -14.29 -28.88 -0.32
CA SER A 404 -14.07 -30.33 -0.29
C SER A 404 -12.79 -30.72 -1.01
N ILE A 405 -12.06 -31.67 -0.44
CA ILE A 405 -10.97 -32.37 -1.11
C ILE A 405 -11.58 -33.59 -1.79
N VAL A 406 -11.49 -33.65 -3.11
CA VAL A 406 -11.82 -34.85 -3.87
C VAL A 406 -10.52 -35.60 -4.17
N GLY A 407 -10.62 -36.93 -4.26
CA GLY A 407 -9.45 -37.75 -4.62
C GLY A 407 -8.90 -37.34 -5.97
N GLU A 408 -7.74 -37.88 -6.34
CA GLU A 408 -7.23 -37.74 -7.71
C GLU A 408 -8.36 -38.11 -8.67
N THR A 409 -8.90 -37.11 -9.35
CA THR A 409 -9.74 -37.36 -10.51
C THR A 409 -8.77 -37.93 -11.51
N SER A 410 -8.82 -39.24 -11.73
CA SER A 410 -8.36 -39.82 -12.98
C SER A 410 -9.08 -39.02 -14.07
N SER A 411 -8.42 -37.98 -14.60
CA SER A 411 -8.78 -37.50 -15.92
C SER A 411 -8.76 -38.75 -16.78
N THR A 412 -9.84 -38.99 -17.52
CA THR A 412 -9.76 -39.95 -18.61
C THR A 412 -8.71 -39.39 -19.56
N ASN A 413 -7.49 -39.91 -19.45
CA ASN A 413 -6.33 -39.59 -20.25
C ASN A 413 -6.74 -39.49 -21.73
N ILE A 414 -6.47 -38.36 -22.37
CA ILE A 414 -6.80 -38.15 -23.77
C ILE A 414 -5.58 -38.55 -24.60
N ALA A 415 -5.61 -39.74 -25.19
CA ALA A 415 -4.47 -40.24 -25.96
C ALA A 415 -3.94 -39.22 -26.99
N PRO A 416 -2.61 -39.11 -27.15
CA PRO A 416 -1.98 -38.17 -28.07
C PRO A 416 -2.33 -38.54 -29.51
N LYS A 417 -2.20 -37.59 -30.44
CA LYS A 417 -2.48 -37.82 -31.86
C LYS A 417 -1.37 -37.31 -32.76
N ILE A 418 -0.90 -38.15 -33.68
CA ILE A 418 0.05 -37.77 -34.73
C ILE A 418 -0.70 -36.93 -35.76
N ILE A 419 -0.32 -35.65 -35.86
CA ILE A 419 -0.94 -34.67 -36.77
C ILE A 419 -0.03 -34.29 -37.94
N GLY A 420 1.27 -34.59 -37.87
CA GLY A 420 2.24 -34.39 -38.95
C GLY A 420 2.98 -35.68 -39.28
N ILE A 421 2.94 -36.08 -40.56
CA ILE A 421 3.63 -37.26 -41.09
C ILE A 421 4.66 -36.84 -42.16
N PRO A 422 5.79 -37.54 -42.28
CA PRO A 422 6.85 -37.21 -43.23
C PRO A 422 6.41 -37.46 -44.67
N ALA A 423 6.93 -36.66 -45.60
CA ALA A 423 6.85 -36.98 -47.02
C ALA A 423 7.69 -38.22 -47.32
N ILE A 424 7.10 -39.22 -47.98
CA ILE A 424 7.78 -40.48 -48.31
C ILE A 424 8.46 -40.33 -49.67
N PRO A 425 9.80 -40.39 -49.77
CA PRO A 425 10.48 -40.34 -51.06
C PRO A 425 10.14 -41.55 -51.92
N SER A 426 9.91 -41.36 -53.21
CA SER A 426 9.50 -42.41 -54.15
C SER A 426 10.64 -43.31 -54.66
N SER A 427 11.90 -42.97 -54.39
CA SER A 427 13.07 -43.65 -54.98
C SER A 427 14.31 -43.65 -54.06
N ILE A 428 14.24 -44.38 -52.95
CA ILE A 428 15.36 -44.51 -52.00
C ILE A 428 16.33 -45.59 -52.47
N GLN A 429 17.63 -45.32 -52.49
CA GLN A 429 18.67 -46.30 -52.80
C GLN A 429 19.17 -47.01 -51.53
N PRO A 430 19.70 -48.25 -51.63
CA PRO A 430 20.36 -48.90 -50.50
C PRO A 430 21.48 -48.04 -49.91
N ASN A 431 21.56 -48.01 -48.57
CA ASN A 431 22.48 -47.21 -47.75
C ASN A 431 22.29 -45.68 -47.84
N GLN A 432 21.25 -45.18 -48.50
CA GLN A 432 20.90 -43.76 -48.49
C GLN A 432 20.25 -43.38 -47.16
N SER A 433 20.87 -42.44 -46.42
CA SER A 433 20.32 -41.90 -45.16
C SER A 433 19.26 -40.83 -45.42
N ILE A 434 18.07 -41.00 -44.85
CA ILE A 434 16.91 -40.12 -45.02
C ILE A 434 16.43 -39.63 -43.64
N LEU A 435 16.11 -38.34 -43.54
CA LEU A 435 15.51 -37.73 -42.36
C LEU A 435 13.98 -37.83 -42.44
N PHE A 436 13.38 -38.42 -41.42
CA PHE A 436 11.95 -38.41 -41.19
C PHE A 436 11.60 -37.46 -40.04
N SER A 437 10.48 -36.75 -40.18
CA SER A 437 9.97 -35.81 -39.18
C SER A 437 8.48 -36.04 -38.96
N TRP A 438 8.08 -36.21 -37.71
CA TRP A 438 6.71 -36.36 -37.26
C TRP A 438 6.35 -35.27 -36.27
N ASN A 439 5.05 -34.94 -36.20
CA ASN A 439 4.49 -34.07 -35.19
C ASN A 439 3.25 -34.71 -34.55
N ALA A 440 3.09 -34.57 -33.23
CA ALA A 440 1.91 -34.96 -32.48
C ALA A 440 1.40 -33.84 -31.59
N MET A 441 0.12 -33.90 -31.25
CA MET A 441 -0.55 -33.02 -30.30
C MET A 441 -1.23 -33.87 -29.24
N ASP A 442 -1.21 -33.35 -28.03
CA ASP A 442 -1.84 -33.96 -26.86
C ASP A 442 -2.76 -32.95 -26.20
N ALA A 443 -3.97 -33.36 -25.83
CA ALA A 443 -5.05 -32.43 -25.48
C ALA A 443 -5.04 -32.01 -24.01
N ASP A 444 -4.51 -32.88 -23.15
CA ASP A 444 -4.23 -32.67 -21.72
C ASP A 444 -2.81 -32.17 -21.46
N GLY A 445 -1.91 -32.24 -22.45
CA GLY A 445 -0.61 -31.56 -22.42
C GLY A 445 0.48 -32.37 -21.72
N ASP A 446 0.33 -33.69 -21.70
CA ASP A 446 1.28 -34.65 -21.18
C ASP A 446 2.57 -34.69 -22.02
N ASN A 447 3.63 -35.20 -21.40
CA ASN A 447 4.92 -35.31 -22.05
C ASN A 447 4.96 -36.54 -22.97
N LEU A 448 5.37 -36.34 -24.23
CA LEU A 448 5.30 -37.39 -25.25
C LEU A 448 6.60 -38.16 -25.39
N SER A 449 6.48 -39.49 -25.49
CA SER A 449 7.57 -40.42 -25.79
C SER A 449 7.36 -41.07 -27.14
N TRP A 450 8.40 -41.06 -27.99
CA TRP A 450 8.33 -41.54 -29.37
C TRP A 450 9.13 -42.83 -29.56
N SER A 451 8.63 -43.72 -30.41
CA SER A 451 9.33 -44.92 -30.85
C SER A 451 9.14 -45.14 -32.35
N VAL A 452 10.13 -45.71 -33.02
CA VAL A 452 10.08 -46.04 -34.44
C VAL A 452 10.67 -47.42 -34.70
N ASN A 453 9.98 -48.20 -35.53
CA ASN A 453 10.44 -49.45 -36.10
C ASN A 453 10.55 -49.26 -37.62
N TRP A 454 11.74 -49.47 -38.17
CA TRP A 454 12.03 -49.21 -39.58
C TRP A 454 11.68 -50.38 -40.52
N GLY A 455 11.17 -51.49 -39.98
CA GLY A 455 10.73 -52.65 -40.76
C GLY A 455 11.86 -53.57 -41.23
N ASP A 456 13.11 -53.28 -40.90
CA ASP A 456 14.31 -54.07 -41.21
C ASP A 456 14.92 -54.76 -39.97
N GLY A 457 14.17 -54.78 -38.87
CA GLY A 457 14.63 -55.27 -37.58
C GLY A 457 15.36 -54.22 -36.73
N THR A 458 15.54 -53.01 -37.24
CA THR A 458 16.08 -51.87 -36.47
C THR A 458 14.97 -50.93 -36.02
N GLY A 459 15.23 -50.23 -34.91
CA GLY A 459 14.29 -49.28 -34.35
C GLY A 459 14.87 -48.56 -33.14
N SER A 460 14.17 -47.53 -32.70
CA SER A 460 14.48 -46.82 -31.46
C SER A 460 13.21 -46.69 -30.63
N ALA A 461 13.33 -46.85 -29.32
CA ALA A 461 12.25 -46.65 -28.38
C ALA A 461 12.66 -45.55 -27.39
N GLY A 462 11.85 -44.51 -27.29
CA GLY A 462 11.93 -43.54 -26.21
C GLY A 462 11.52 -44.21 -24.89
N ALA A 463 12.20 -43.84 -23.80
CA ALA A 463 11.76 -44.21 -22.47
C ALA A 463 10.65 -43.23 -22.02
N CYS A 464 9.70 -43.75 -21.25
CA CYS A 464 8.80 -42.87 -20.49
C CYS A 464 9.56 -42.35 -19.27
N VAL A 465 9.95 -41.08 -19.32
CA VAL A 465 10.59 -40.40 -18.18
C VAL A 465 9.57 -39.44 -17.59
N ILE A 466 9.00 -39.81 -16.44
CA ILE A 466 8.22 -38.90 -15.61
C ILE A 466 9.23 -37.99 -14.89
N PRO A 467 9.29 -36.67 -15.14
CA PRO A 467 10.22 -35.81 -14.44
C PRO A 467 9.83 -35.77 -12.95
N THR A 468 10.68 -36.30 -12.08
CA THR A 468 10.71 -35.81 -10.69
C THR A 468 11.33 -34.41 -10.71
N PRO A 469 10.94 -33.48 -9.81
CA PRO A 469 11.23 -32.04 -9.98
C PRO A 469 12.70 -31.63 -9.85
N ASN A 470 13.65 -32.57 -9.83
CA ASN A 470 15.05 -32.25 -9.65
C ASN A 470 15.95 -33.28 -10.36
N LEU A 471 16.08 -33.14 -11.68
CA LEU A 471 17.24 -33.62 -12.46
C LEU A 471 17.16 -33.10 -13.90
N SER A 472 18.11 -32.23 -14.25
CA SER A 472 18.34 -31.73 -15.61
C SER A 472 19.03 -32.82 -16.44
N ILE A 473 18.29 -33.56 -17.28
CA ILE A 473 18.89 -34.37 -18.36
C ILE A 473 18.04 -34.24 -19.63
N VAL A 474 18.75 -34.10 -20.74
CA VAL A 474 18.32 -33.80 -22.10
C VAL A 474 17.66 -35.03 -22.75
N SER A 475 16.41 -34.92 -23.19
CA SER A 475 15.93 -35.46 -24.48
C SER A 475 14.50 -34.97 -24.75
N ASN A 476 14.40 -34.06 -25.73
CA ASN A 476 13.21 -33.42 -26.31
C ASN A 476 11.86 -33.55 -25.58
N PRO A 477 11.44 -32.53 -24.80
CA PRO A 477 10.02 -32.25 -24.60
C PRO A 477 9.48 -31.75 -25.94
N GLY A 478 9.01 -32.66 -26.79
CA GLY A 478 8.76 -32.36 -28.18
C GLY A 478 7.46 -32.94 -28.69
N THR A 479 6.55 -32.05 -29.09
CA THR A 479 5.52 -32.36 -30.10
C THR A 479 6.12 -32.82 -31.42
N ASN A 480 7.43 -32.64 -31.65
CA ASN A 480 8.14 -33.04 -32.86
C ASN A 480 9.16 -34.15 -32.60
N PHE A 481 9.19 -35.15 -33.48
CA PHE A 481 10.17 -36.24 -33.47
C PHE A 481 10.86 -36.33 -34.83
N THR A 482 12.20 -36.35 -34.83
CA THR A 482 13.00 -36.47 -36.05
C THR A 482 14.01 -37.59 -35.93
N ALA A 483 14.12 -38.44 -36.95
CA ALA A 483 15.09 -39.55 -36.97
C ALA A 483 15.65 -39.79 -38.37
N PHE A 484 16.94 -40.13 -38.43
CA PHE A 484 17.61 -40.56 -39.66
C PHE A 484 17.60 -42.08 -39.76
N HIS A 485 17.40 -42.62 -40.96
CA HIS A 485 17.55 -44.05 -41.23
C HIS A 485 18.05 -44.36 -42.64
N SER A 486 18.71 -45.50 -42.81
CA SER A 486 19.12 -46.05 -44.10
C SER A 486 18.89 -47.56 -44.12
N TRP A 487 18.41 -48.08 -45.26
CA TRP A 487 18.19 -49.52 -45.47
C TRP A 487 19.31 -50.13 -46.31
N SER A 488 19.86 -51.26 -45.88
CA SER A 488 21.00 -51.89 -46.56
C SER A 488 20.63 -52.73 -47.79
N GLN A 489 19.36 -53.13 -47.94
CA GLN A 489 18.86 -53.97 -49.03
C GLN A 489 17.68 -53.33 -49.77
N ALA A 490 17.52 -53.66 -51.05
CA ALA A 490 16.34 -53.29 -51.82
C ALA A 490 15.11 -54.08 -51.34
N GLY A 491 13.96 -53.43 -51.24
CA GLY A 491 12.75 -54.04 -50.70
C GLY A 491 11.68 -53.02 -50.31
N ILE A 492 10.53 -53.52 -49.88
CA ILE A 492 9.46 -52.71 -49.31
C ILE A 492 9.48 -52.90 -47.79
N TYR A 493 9.73 -51.82 -47.06
CA TYR A 493 9.81 -51.82 -45.60
C TYR A 493 8.59 -51.15 -45.00
N LYS A 494 7.97 -51.80 -44.01
CA LYS A 494 6.83 -51.26 -43.28
C LYS A 494 7.36 -50.50 -42.07
N VAL A 495 7.38 -49.17 -42.17
CA VAL A 495 7.81 -48.27 -41.09
C VAL A 495 6.63 -48.00 -40.18
N GLN A 496 6.83 -48.14 -38.88
CA GLN A 496 5.84 -47.84 -37.85
C GLN A 496 6.45 -46.88 -36.83
N VAL A 497 5.82 -45.73 -36.63
CA VAL A 497 6.13 -44.81 -35.54
C VAL A 497 4.99 -44.81 -34.53
N SER A 498 5.31 -44.77 -33.25
CA SER A 498 4.33 -44.68 -32.16
C SER A 498 4.69 -43.53 -31.22
N VAL A 499 3.69 -42.79 -30.79
CA VAL A 499 3.79 -41.76 -29.75
C VAL A 499 2.95 -42.16 -28.55
N SER A 500 3.47 -42.01 -27.34
CA SER A 500 2.83 -42.35 -26.07
C SER A 500 2.86 -41.15 -25.13
N ASP A 501 1.77 -40.92 -24.39
CA ASP A 501 1.70 -39.90 -23.33
C ASP A 501 2.28 -40.36 -21.99
N CYS A 502 2.76 -41.61 -21.91
CA CYS A 502 3.25 -42.24 -20.67
C CYS A 502 2.21 -42.37 -19.55
N ASN A 503 0.96 -42.02 -19.82
CA ASN A 503 -0.20 -42.08 -18.94
C ASN A 503 -1.27 -43.07 -19.44
N GLY A 504 -0.95 -43.84 -20.49
CA GLY A 504 -1.71 -45.00 -20.96
C GLY A 504 -2.37 -44.82 -22.32
N GLY A 505 -2.21 -43.67 -22.96
CA GLY A 505 -2.66 -43.40 -24.32
C GLY A 505 -1.49 -43.37 -25.33
N SER A 506 -1.80 -43.76 -26.57
CA SER A 506 -0.83 -43.75 -27.65
C SER A 506 -1.52 -43.64 -29.01
N ASP A 507 -0.77 -43.15 -30.00
CA ASP A 507 -1.16 -43.17 -31.41
C ASP A 507 -0.01 -43.68 -32.26
N THR A 508 -0.35 -44.23 -33.43
CA THR A 508 0.58 -44.93 -34.30
C THR A 508 0.37 -44.51 -35.74
N ASN A 509 1.46 -44.16 -36.43
CA ASN A 509 1.46 -43.94 -37.87
C ASN A 509 2.29 -45.04 -38.55
N THR A 510 1.76 -45.59 -39.64
CA THR A 510 2.39 -46.67 -40.39
C THR A 510 2.35 -46.38 -41.88
N PHE A 511 3.47 -46.57 -42.56
CA PHE A 511 3.58 -46.39 -44.00
C PHE A 511 4.64 -47.33 -44.59
N ASN A 512 4.59 -47.50 -45.91
CA ASN A 512 5.56 -48.31 -46.64
C ASN A 512 6.63 -47.43 -47.29
N VAL A 513 7.87 -47.87 -47.20
CA VAL A 513 9.02 -47.26 -47.88
C VAL A 513 9.56 -48.25 -48.90
N THR A 514 9.68 -47.82 -50.15
CA THR A 514 10.25 -48.63 -51.23
C THR A 514 11.70 -48.24 -51.48
N VAL A 515 12.61 -49.19 -51.24
CA VAL A 515 14.04 -49.06 -51.53
C VAL A 515 14.32 -49.79 -52.83
N ILE A 516 14.68 -49.03 -53.87
CA ILE A 516 14.89 -49.54 -55.23
C ILE A 516 16.36 -49.90 -55.36
N GLY A 517 16.66 -51.17 -55.65
CA GLY A 517 18.01 -51.60 -55.96
C GLY A 517 18.48 -50.98 -57.28
N ALA A 518 19.77 -50.66 -57.37
CA ALA A 518 20.35 -50.22 -58.63
C ALA A 518 20.02 -51.27 -59.72
N SER A 519 19.26 -50.86 -60.74
CA SER A 519 18.96 -51.70 -61.90
C SER A 519 20.28 -52.19 -62.48
N GLY A 520 20.54 -53.48 -62.36
CA GLY A 520 21.66 -54.12 -63.04
C GLY A 520 21.53 -53.85 -64.53
N THR A 521 22.54 -53.20 -65.11
CA THR A 521 22.73 -53.15 -66.54
C THR A 521 22.84 -54.58 -67.04
N ASN A 522 21.80 -55.06 -67.73
CA ASN A 522 21.88 -56.26 -68.55
C ASN A 522 22.96 -56.02 -69.63
N ILE A 523 24.16 -56.56 -69.45
CA ILE A 523 25.05 -56.85 -70.57
C ILE A 523 24.58 -58.19 -71.12
N GLN A 524 23.66 -58.15 -72.08
CA GLN A 524 23.45 -59.29 -72.96
C GLN A 524 24.72 -59.52 -73.77
N SER A 525 25.23 -60.74 -73.69
CA SER A 525 26.13 -61.31 -74.69
C SER A 525 25.41 -61.43 -76.03
N THR A 526 25.97 -60.88 -77.09
CA THR A 526 25.76 -61.38 -78.46
C THR A 526 27.08 -61.32 -79.22
N GLN A 527 27.54 -62.54 -79.56
CA GLN A 527 28.42 -63.02 -80.64
C GLN A 527 29.44 -62.08 -81.28
#